data_AF-A0A3P9Q9X3-F1
#
_entry.id   AF-A0A3P9Q9X3-F1
#
_cell.length_a   1.000
_cell.length_b   1.000
_cell.length_c   1.000
_cell.angle_alpha   90.00
_cell.angle_beta   90.00
_cell.angle_gamma   90.00
#
_symmetry.space_group_name_H-M   'P 1'
#
loop_
_entity.id
_entity.type
_entity.pdbx_description
1 polymer ?
#
loop_
_entity_poly.entity_id
_entity_poly.type
_entity_poly.pdbx_seq_one_letter_code
_entity_poly.pdbx_strand_id
1 'polypeptide(L)'
;MAEGETEKEYDTRKATEELRDRFQALTAALKESPQPPPEASLHFCQDFCQVLVEHAGRWKTDEDPLPLLEVYTVAILSFAKAASCLSSDCENVPLLLEKLALSCAELLLSVPQHVPGALWEEFQSSVKLAHSLLQESGSTQLRLLSVLAQQDGVWTNATLSSILSNQIPRTEQG
;
A
#
# COMPACT_ATOMS: atom_id res chain seq x y z
N MET A 1 -19.47 -15.37 -23.34
CA MET A 1 -19.40 -14.92 -21.94
C MET A 1 -18.22 -13.95 -21.75
N ALA A 2 -18.03 -12.98 -22.65
CA ALA A 2 -16.86 -12.07 -22.66
C ALA A 2 -17.21 -10.61 -22.34
N GLU A 3 -18.50 -10.29 -22.17
CA GLU A 3 -18.96 -8.90 -21.96
C GLU A 3 -18.86 -8.46 -20.48
N GLY A 4 -18.92 -9.39 -19.52
CA GLY A 4 -18.83 -9.07 -18.08
C GLY A 4 -17.41 -8.90 -17.53
N GLU A 5 -16.40 -9.47 -18.20
CA GLU A 5 -14.98 -9.34 -17.79
C GLU A 5 -14.44 -7.94 -18.12
N THR A 6 -14.89 -7.35 -19.23
CA THR A 6 -14.46 -6.00 -19.66
C THR A 6 -15.07 -4.87 -18.84
N GLU A 7 -16.29 -5.05 -18.32
CA GLU A 7 -16.98 -4.03 -17.51
C GLU A 7 -16.38 -3.94 -16.10
N LYS A 8 -16.11 -5.09 -15.46
CA LYS A 8 -15.45 -5.15 -14.13
C LYS A 8 -14.03 -4.57 -14.16
N GLU A 9 -13.27 -4.83 -15.23
CA GLU A 9 -11.91 -4.29 -15.39
C GLU A 9 -11.92 -2.76 -15.60
N TYR A 10 -12.89 -2.26 -16.37
CA TYR A 10 -13.10 -0.82 -16.57
C TYR A 10 -13.49 -0.11 -15.27
N ASP A 11 -14.42 -0.68 -14.50
CA ASP A 11 -14.84 -0.13 -13.21
C ASP A 11 -13.69 -0.10 -12.20
N THR A 12 -12.84 -1.13 -12.19
CA THR A 12 -11.62 -1.16 -11.35
C THR A 12 -10.67 -0.03 -11.72
N ARG A 13 -10.35 0.14 -13.01
CA ARG A 13 -9.45 1.21 -13.47
C ARG A 13 -9.98 2.58 -13.11
N LYS A 14 -11.26 2.83 -13.37
CA LYS A 14 -11.90 4.10 -13.02
C LYS A 14 -11.87 4.36 -11.52
N ALA A 15 -12.15 3.35 -10.70
CA ALA A 15 -12.08 3.48 -9.25
C ALA A 15 -10.66 3.78 -8.74
N THR A 16 -9.63 3.22 -9.39
CA THR A 16 -8.22 3.48 -9.08
C THR A 16 -7.80 4.90 -9.50
N GLU A 17 -8.28 5.40 -10.64
CA GLU A 17 -8.07 6.79 -11.07
C GLU A 17 -8.72 7.78 -10.09
N GLU A 18 -9.98 7.56 -9.74
CA GLU A 18 -10.70 8.36 -8.74
C GLU A 18 -9.95 8.40 -7.39
N LEU A 19 -9.41 7.26 -6.95
CA LEU A 19 -8.62 7.17 -5.72
C LEU A 19 -7.36 8.04 -5.79
N ARG A 20 -6.64 8.00 -6.92
CA ARG A 20 -5.43 8.78 -7.15
C ARG A 20 -5.72 10.28 -7.10
N ASP A 21 -6.80 10.71 -7.75
CA ASP A 21 -7.22 12.11 -7.78
C ASP A 21 -7.59 12.61 -6.38
N ARG A 22 -8.31 11.79 -5.60
CA ARG A 22 -8.66 12.13 -4.21
C ARG A 22 -7.41 12.29 -3.34
N PHE A 23 -6.46 11.37 -3.39
CA PHE A 23 -5.22 11.51 -2.60
C PHE A 23 -4.37 12.70 -3.05
N GLN A 24 -4.34 13.00 -4.35
CA GLN A 24 -3.67 14.19 -4.86
C GLN A 24 -4.33 15.48 -4.35
N ALA A 25 -5.67 15.53 -4.31
CA ALA A 25 -6.40 16.64 -3.74
C ALA A 25 -6.11 16.84 -2.24
N LEU A 26 -6.05 15.75 -1.44
CA LEU A 26 -5.64 15.83 -0.03
C LEU A 26 -4.23 16.40 0.12
N THR A 27 -3.30 15.98 -0.73
CA THR A 27 -1.91 16.47 -0.70
C THR A 27 -1.83 17.95 -1.07
N ALA A 28 -2.65 18.42 -2.02
CA ALA A 28 -2.75 19.83 -2.35
C ALA A 28 -3.32 20.64 -1.18
N ALA A 29 -4.43 20.18 -0.60
CA ALA A 29 -5.06 20.82 0.56
C ALA A 29 -4.12 20.90 1.78
N LEU A 30 -3.31 19.86 2.01
CA LEU A 30 -2.28 19.87 3.06
C LEU A 30 -1.24 20.98 2.84
N LYS A 31 -0.77 21.15 1.60
CA LYS A 31 0.23 22.18 1.24
C LYS A 31 -0.30 23.61 1.36
N GLU A 32 -1.60 23.79 1.13
CA GLU A 32 -2.27 25.08 1.16
C GLU A 32 -2.95 25.38 2.51
N SER A 33 -2.84 24.45 3.48
CA SER A 33 -3.57 24.57 4.75
C SER A 33 -3.10 25.78 5.55
N PRO A 34 -4.04 26.63 6.04
CA PRO A 34 -3.71 27.73 6.94
C PRO A 34 -3.53 27.27 8.40
N GLN A 35 -3.79 25.99 8.70
CA GLN A 35 -3.70 25.44 10.04
C GLN A 35 -2.24 25.21 10.47
N PRO A 36 -1.96 25.12 11.78
CA PRO A 36 -0.65 24.70 12.25
C PRO A 36 -0.24 23.33 11.67
N PRO A 37 1.05 23.09 11.36
CA PRO A 37 1.49 21.87 10.70
C PRO A 37 1.06 20.54 11.35
N PRO A 38 1.09 20.38 12.70
CA PRO A 38 0.63 19.15 13.35
C PRO A 38 -0.88 18.91 13.17
N GLU A 39 -1.67 19.98 13.21
CA GLU A 39 -3.12 19.95 13.02
C GLU A 39 -3.46 19.61 11.57
N ALA A 40 -2.84 20.29 10.59
CA ALA A 40 -3.02 19.99 9.17
C ALA A 40 -2.64 18.53 8.83
N SER A 41 -1.58 18.01 9.46
CA SER A 41 -1.15 16.61 9.30
C SER A 41 -2.16 15.62 9.90
N LEU A 42 -2.79 15.98 11.03
CA LEU A 42 -3.86 15.18 11.64
C LEU A 42 -5.07 15.10 10.71
N HIS A 43 -5.55 16.23 10.19
CA HIS A 43 -6.67 16.27 9.24
C HIS A 43 -6.35 15.47 7.97
N PHE A 44 -5.15 15.64 7.41
CA PHE A 44 -4.70 14.82 6.28
C PHE A 44 -4.77 13.31 6.59
N CYS A 45 -4.27 12.87 7.75
CA CYS A 45 -4.30 11.44 8.10
C CYS A 45 -5.74 10.91 8.24
N GLN A 46 -6.64 11.70 8.80
CA GLN A 46 -8.05 11.33 8.96
C GLN A 46 -8.74 11.21 7.59
N ASP A 47 -8.60 12.22 6.74
CA ASP A 47 -9.19 12.22 5.40
C ASP A 47 -8.59 11.12 4.52
N PHE A 48 -7.28 10.89 4.63
CA PHE A 48 -6.59 9.82 3.93
C PHE A 48 -7.14 8.45 4.32
N CYS A 49 -7.29 8.18 5.63
CA CYS A 49 -7.93 6.97 6.14
C CYS A 49 -9.36 6.81 5.61
N GLN A 50 -10.15 7.89 5.64
CA GLN A 50 -11.53 7.87 5.19
C GLN A 50 -11.62 7.48 3.71
N VAL A 51 -10.83 8.13 2.84
CA VAL A 51 -10.74 7.81 1.41
C VAL A 51 -10.31 6.36 1.20
N LEU A 52 -9.28 5.91 1.91
CA LEU A 52 -8.78 4.54 1.79
C LEU A 52 -9.84 3.50 2.16
N VAL A 53 -10.52 3.67 3.30
CA VAL A 53 -11.55 2.73 3.77
C VAL A 53 -12.74 2.68 2.82
N GLU A 54 -13.17 3.85 2.31
CA GLU A 54 -14.25 3.92 1.32
C GLU A 54 -13.93 3.17 0.03
N HIS A 55 -12.69 3.27 -0.47
CA HIS A 55 -12.28 2.58 -1.69
C HIS A 55 -11.96 1.11 -1.46
N ALA A 56 -11.28 0.77 -0.36
CA ALA A 56 -10.99 -0.62 0.00
C ALA A 56 -12.27 -1.42 0.24
N GLY A 57 -13.28 -0.81 0.87
CA GLY A 57 -14.58 -1.45 1.15
C GLY A 57 -15.42 -1.80 -0.09
N ARG A 58 -15.01 -1.34 -1.29
CA ARG A 58 -15.65 -1.74 -2.57
C ARG A 58 -15.27 -3.15 -2.99
N TRP A 59 -14.18 -3.70 -2.43
CA TRP A 59 -13.60 -4.97 -2.85
C TRP A 59 -13.78 -6.03 -1.77
N LYS A 60 -14.23 -7.22 -2.17
CA LYS A 60 -14.28 -8.37 -1.28
C LYS A 60 -12.97 -9.15 -1.38
N THR A 61 -12.16 -9.05 -0.33
CA THR A 61 -10.84 -9.69 -0.23
C THR A 61 -10.87 -11.20 -0.46
N ASP A 62 -11.96 -11.87 -0.09
CA ASP A 62 -12.13 -13.33 -0.23
C ASP A 62 -12.42 -13.78 -1.67
N GLU A 63 -12.91 -12.90 -2.54
CA GLU A 63 -13.29 -13.24 -3.92
C GLU A 63 -12.21 -12.84 -4.92
N ASP A 64 -11.60 -11.66 -4.76
CA ASP A 64 -10.57 -11.14 -5.66
C ASP A 64 -9.69 -10.10 -4.93
N PRO A 65 -8.51 -10.51 -4.43
CA PRO A 65 -7.64 -9.62 -3.65
C PRO A 65 -6.83 -8.63 -4.51
N LEU A 66 -6.81 -8.78 -5.85
CA LEU A 66 -5.94 -8.01 -6.73
C LEU A 66 -6.33 -6.52 -6.83
N PRO A 67 -7.61 -6.13 -6.97
CA PRO A 67 -8.01 -4.72 -6.93
C PRO A 67 -7.62 -4.04 -5.62
N LEU A 68 -7.68 -4.76 -4.50
CA LEU A 68 -7.28 -4.22 -3.21
C LEU A 68 -5.77 -4.00 -3.12
N LEU A 69 -4.96 -4.84 -3.77
CA LEU A 69 -3.52 -4.62 -3.88
C LEU A 69 -3.21 -3.35 -4.66
N GLU A 70 -3.94 -3.08 -5.75
CA GLU A 70 -3.80 -1.84 -6.51
C GLU A 70 -4.16 -0.60 -5.65
N VAL A 71 -5.25 -0.68 -4.87
CA VAL A 71 -5.64 0.37 -3.90
C VAL A 71 -4.51 0.64 -2.89
N TYR A 72 -3.94 -0.40 -2.28
CA TYR A 72 -2.81 -0.23 -1.35
C TYR A 72 -1.57 0.34 -2.03
N THR A 73 -1.28 -0.09 -3.26
CA THR A 73 -0.15 0.43 -4.07
C THR A 73 -0.26 1.94 -4.26
N VAL A 74 -1.45 2.41 -4.68
CA VAL A 74 -1.73 3.83 -4.88
C VAL A 74 -1.67 4.59 -3.56
N ALA A 75 -2.23 4.04 -2.47
CA ALA A 75 -2.23 4.67 -1.16
C ALA A 75 -0.79 4.85 -0.62
N ILE A 76 0.02 3.80 -0.65
CA ILE A 76 1.40 3.83 -0.14
C ILE A 76 2.23 4.89 -0.87
N LEU A 77 2.16 4.90 -2.21
CA LEU A 77 2.91 5.86 -3.01
C LEU A 77 2.40 7.30 -2.80
N SER A 78 1.09 7.48 -2.69
CA SER A 78 0.48 8.80 -2.47
C SER A 78 0.85 9.37 -1.11
N PHE A 79 0.82 8.56 -0.06
CA PHE A 79 1.25 8.96 1.28
C PHE A 79 2.73 9.35 1.29
N ALA A 80 3.60 8.54 0.67
CA ALA A 80 5.03 8.83 0.60
C ALA A 80 5.33 10.14 -0.14
N LYS A 81 4.57 10.48 -1.19
CA LYS A 81 4.69 11.76 -1.90
C LYS A 81 4.23 12.96 -1.07
N ALA A 82 3.30 12.76 -0.13
CA ALA A 82 2.85 13.79 0.80
C ALA A 82 3.76 13.94 2.03
N ALA A 83 4.62 12.94 2.32
CA ALA A 83 5.37 12.84 3.57
C ALA A 83 6.25 14.06 3.88
N SER A 84 6.83 14.70 2.85
CA SER A 84 7.64 15.91 3.04
C SER A 84 6.84 17.13 3.54
N CYS A 85 5.52 17.10 3.43
CA CYS A 85 4.62 18.16 3.88
C CYS A 85 3.98 17.85 5.24
N LEU A 86 4.22 16.65 5.79
CA LEU A 86 3.66 16.22 7.06
C LEU A 86 4.60 16.61 8.22
N SER A 87 3.98 16.98 9.35
CA SER A 87 4.70 17.34 10.57
C SER A 87 5.19 16.09 11.31
N SER A 88 6.44 16.14 11.77
CA SER A 88 7.02 15.13 12.67
C SER A 88 6.36 15.09 14.03
N ASP A 89 5.68 16.18 14.44
CA ASP A 89 5.01 16.29 15.74
C ASP A 89 3.61 15.66 15.73
N CYS A 90 3.16 15.13 14.59
CA CYS A 90 1.88 14.45 14.47
C CYS A 90 2.05 12.93 14.58
N GLU A 91 1.70 12.34 15.73
CA GLU A 91 1.84 10.90 15.99
C GLU A 91 1.03 10.01 15.02
N ASN A 92 -0.01 10.56 14.39
CA ASN A 92 -0.83 9.83 13.43
C ASN A 92 -0.10 9.54 12.11
N VAL A 93 0.91 10.33 11.75
CA VAL A 93 1.68 10.16 10.51
C VAL A 93 2.43 8.81 10.50
N PRO A 94 3.32 8.50 11.47
CA PRO A 94 3.99 7.21 11.50
C PRO A 94 3.02 6.05 11.79
N LEU A 95 1.98 6.27 12.60
CA LEU A 95 0.99 5.25 12.94
C LEU A 95 0.19 4.80 11.72
N LEU A 96 -0.32 5.75 10.92
CA LEU A 96 -1.07 5.45 9.70
C LEU A 96 -0.21 4.68 8.71
N LEU A 97 1.03 5.12 8.48
CA LEU A 97 1.93 4.45 7.56
C LEU A 97 2.26 3.02 7.99
N GLU A 98 2.45 2.78 9.29
CA GLU A 98 2.66 1.43 9.83
C GLU A 98 1.42 0.54 9.61
N LYS A 99 0.22 1.04 9.93
CA LYS A 99 -1.03 0.31 9.69
C LYS A 99 -1.24 0.00 8.21
N LEU A 100 -0.99 0.97 7.34
CA LEU A 100 -1.08 0.81 5.90
C LEU A 100 -0.12 -0.29 5.40
N ALA A 101 1.12 -0.27 5.89
CA ALA A 101 2.13 -1.26 5.53
C ALA A 101 1.74 -2.67 5.97
N LEU A 102 1.24 -2.82 7.20
CA LEU A 102 0.81 -4.10 7.75
C LEU A 102 -0.41 -4.65 7.02
N SER A 103 -1.44 -3.84 6.79
CA SER A 103 -2.64 -4.29 6.07
C SER A 103 -2.32 -4.72 4.63
N CYS A 104 -1.41 -4.02 3.94
CA CYS A 104 -0.95 -4.45 2.63
C CYS A 104 -0.14 -5.76 2.70
N ALA A 105 0.70 -5.95 3.72
CA ALA A 105 1.45 -7.19 3.90
C ALA A 105 0.53 -8.38 4.22
N GLU A 106 -0.49 -8.17 5.06
CA GLU A 106 -1.52 -9.17 5.36
C GLU A 106 -2.27 -9.59 4.10
N LEU A 107 -2.67 -8.64 3.25
CA LEU A 107 -3.27 -8.95 1.95
C LEU A 107 -2.34 -9.78 1.07
N LEU A 108 -1.08 -9.36 0.94
CA LEU A 108 -0.09 -10.07 0.13
C LEU A 108 0.12 -11.52 0.60
N LEU A 109 0.06 -11.75 1.91
CA LEU A 109 0.13 -13.08 2.51
C LEU A 109 -1.20 -13.85 2.43
N SER A 110 -2.33 -13.22 2.11
CA SER A 110 -3.60 -13.92 1.91
C SER A 110 -3.82 -14.36 0.46
N VAL A 111 -3.07 -13.82 -0.52
CA VAL A 111 -3.23 -14.17 -1.95
C VAL A 111 -2.73 -15.60 -2.24
N PRO A 112 -3.61 -16.53 -2.68
CA PRO A 112 -3.23 -17.89 -3.02
C PRO A 112 -2.60 -17.94 -4.42
N GLN A 113 -1.27 -17.81 -4.44
CA GLN A 113 -0.36 -18.05 -5.55
C GLN A 113 -0.58 -17.21 -6.84
N HIS A 114 0.28 -16.17 -6.91
CA HIS A 114 0.68 -15.38 -8.08
C HIS A 114 -0.14 -14.12 -8.34
N VAL A 115 0.45 -12.98 -7.97
CA VAL A 115 0.04 -11.66 -8.46
C VAL A 115 0.45 -11.56 -9.93
N PRO A 116 -0.42 -11.11 -10.85
CA PRO A 116 -0.06 -10.92 -12.25
C PRO A 116 1.18 -10.04 -12.42
N GLY A 117 2.08 -10.40 -13.33
CA GLY A 117 3.38 -9.75 -13.50
C GLY A 117 3.33 -8.23 -13.61
N ALA A 118 2.43 -7.68 -14.43
CA ALA A 118 2.29 -6.22 -14.57
C ALA A 118 1.86 -5.53 -13.27
N LEU A 119 0.93 -6.12 -12.51
CA LEU A 119 0.50 -5.60 -11.22
C LEU A 119 1.62 -5.72 -10.16
N TRP A 120 2.38 -6.81 -10.21
CA TRP A 120 3.53 -7.00 -9.34
C TRP A 120 4.62 -5.98 -9.62
N GLU A 121 5.00 -5.76 -10.88
CA GLU A 121 6.01 -4.77 -11.28
C GLU A 121 5.62 -3.33 -10.89
N GLU A 122 4.34 -2.97 -11.05
CA GLU A 122 3.78 -1.69 -10.59
C GLU A 122 3.89 -1.54 -9.07
N PHE A 123 3.52 -2.60 -8.33
CA PHE A 123 3.66 -2.64 -6.87
C PHE A 123 5.12 -2.50 -6.44
N GLN A 124 6.03 -3.26 -7.05
CA GLN A 124 7.46 -3.21 -6.74
C GLN A 124 8.06 -1.83 -6.97
N SER A 125 7.76 -1.23 -8.13
CA SER A 125 8.24 0.11 -8.49
C SER A 125 7.70 1.18 -7.56
N SER A 126 6.41 1.10 -7.23
CA SER A 126 5.73 2.02 -6.32
C SER A 126 6.27 1.93 -4.89
N VAL A 127 6.41 0.72 -4.34
CA VAL A 127 6.96 0.51 -2.99
C VAL A 127 8.42 0.93 -2.92
N LYS A 128 9.23 0.65 -3.94
CA LYS A 128 10.63 1.10 -4.00
C LYS A 128 10.72 2.62 -3.95
N LEU A 129 9.94 3.32 -4.78
CA LEU A 129 9.91 4.78 -4.79
C LEU A 129 9.38 5.35 -3.45
N ALA A 130 8.29 4.80 -2.93
CA ALA A 130 7.72 5.20 -1.66
C ALA A 130 8.71 5.03 -0.50
N HIS A 131 9.42 3.90 -0.47
CA HIS A 131 10.44 3.63 0.54
C HIS A 131 11.60 4.63 0.44
N SER A 132 12.07 4.97 -0.77
CA SER A 132 13.11 5.99 -0.96
C SER A 132 12.67 7.36 -0.43
N LEU A 133 11.47 7.82 -0.79
CA LEU A 133 10.92 9.11 -0.32
C LEU A 133 10.80 9.17 1.20
N LEU A 134 10.39 8.07 1.83
CA LEU A 134 10.21 8.00 3.28
C LEU A 134 11.53 7.85 4.04
N GLN A 135 12.56 7.27 3.43
CA GLN A 135 13.90 7.23 4.03
C GLN A 135 14.52 8.63 4.15
N GLU A 136 14.20 9.55 3.23
CA GLU A 136 14.65 10.95 3.31
C GLU A 136 14.13 11.67 4.57
N SER A 137 12.95 11.29 5.06
CA SER A 137 12.36 11.80 6.31
C SER A 137 12.68 10.94 7.55
N GLY A 138 13.53 9.90 7.40
CA GLY A 138 13.91 8.99 8.49
C GLY A 138 12.84 7.92 8.82
N SER A 139 11.79 7.80 8.02
CA SER A 139 10.72 6.81 8.21
C SER A 139 11.18 5.40 7.82
N THR A 140 10.84 4.42 8.66
CA THR A 140 11.22 2.99 8.48
C THR A 140 10.02 2.07 8.31
N GLN A 141 8.80 2.60 8.37
CA GLN A 141 7.55 1.84 8.40
C GLN A 141 7.33 0.96 7.15
N LEU A 142 7.84 1.37 5.98
CA LEU A 142 7.75 0.58 4.75
C LEU A 142 8.82 -0.53 4.60
N ARG A 143 9.71 -0.73 5.58
CA ARG A 143 10.81 -1.70 5.45
C ARG A 143 10.33 -3.11 5.13
N LEU A 144 9.26 -3.57 5.80
CA LEU A 144 8.69 -4.90 5.56
C LEU A 144 8.26 -5.06 4.09
N LEU A 145 7.45 -4.12 3.59
CA LEU A 145 6.98 -4.15 2.21
C LEU A 145 8.12 -4.02 1.20
N SER A 146 9.14 -3.21 1.50
CA SER A 146 10.35 -3.08 0.66
C SER A 146 11.09 -4.40 0.51
N VAL A 147 11.17 -5.22 1.57
CA VAL A 147 11.77 -6.56 1.51
C VAL A 147 10.89 -7.53 0.71
N LEU A 148 9.58 -7.50 0.91
CA LEU A 148 8.64 -8.34 0.17
C LEU A 148 8.63 -8.02 -1.33
N ALA A 149 8.68 -6.74 -1.69
CA ALA A 149 8.72 -6.26 -3.06
C ALA A 149 10.02 -6.61 -3.80
N GLN A 150 11.12 -6.96 -3.11
CA GLN A 150 12.36 -7.38 -3.78
C GLN A 150 12.30 -8.82 -4.31
N GLN A 151 11.26 -9.57 -3.96
CA GLN A 151 11.08 -10.95 -4.38
C GLN A 151 10.27 -11.02 -5.68
N ASP A 152 10.43 -12.10 -6.46
CA ASP A 152 9.62 -12.38 -7.66
C ASP A 152 8.17 -12.80 -7.32
N GLY A 153 7.84 -12.80 -6.03
CA GLY A 153 6.51 -12.98 -5.46
C GLY A 153 6.63 -13.17 -3.94
N VAL A 154 5.57 -12.87 -3.21
CA VAL A 154 5.56 -12.96 -1.73
C VAL A 154 6.02 -14.34 -1.24
N TRP A 155 5.59 -15.40 -1.92
CA TRP A 155 5.89 -16.78 -1.57
C TRP A 155 7.19 -17.33 -2.18
N THR A 156 7.89 -16.59 -3.04
CA THR A 156 9.23 -17.05 -3.50
C THR A 156 10.26 -16.98 -2.37
N ASN A 157 9.95 -16.28 -1.27
CA ASN A 157 10.73 -16.32 -0.05
C ASN A 157 10.68 -17.72 0.59
N ALA A 158 11.81 -18.41 0.61
CA ALA A 158 11.93 -19.78 1.12
C ALA A 158 11.45 -19.92 2.58
N THR A 159 11.72 -18.92 3.43
CA THR A 159 11.27 -18.93 4.83
C THR A 159 9.74 -18.87 4.93
N LEU A 160 9.10 -17.96 4.20
CA LEU A 160 7.63 -17.83 4.18
C LEU A 160 6.97 -19.08 3.60
N SER A 161 7.49 -19.59 2.49
CA SER A 161 7.03 -20.86 1.89
C SER A 161 7.15 -22.04 2.85
N SER A 162 8.24 -22.12 3.61
CA SER A 162 8.47 -23.17 4.60
C SER A 162 7.47 -23.10 5.77
N ILE A 163 7.22 -21.89 6.28
CA ILE A 163 6.23 -21.63 7.35
C ILE A 163 4.83 -22.10 6.91
N LEU A 164 4.37 -21.70 5.72
CA LEU A 164 3.08 -22.14 5.18
C LEU A 164 3.00 -23.66 5.00
N SER A 165 4.09 -24.26 4.53
CA SER A 165 4.12 -25.70 4.23
C SER A 165 4.25 -26.56 5.48
N ASN A 166 4.28 -25.96 6.69
CA ASN A 166 4.64 -26.61 7.96
C ASN A 166 5.97 -27.40 7.87
N GLN A 167 6.85 -27.01 6.96
CA GLN A 167 8.20 -27.55 6.88
C GLN A 167 9.09 -26.64 7.72
N ILE A 168 9.84 -27.20 8.67
CA ILE A 168 10.83 -26.44 9.42
C ILE A 168 11.98 -26.15 8.44
N PRO A 169 12.35 -24.88 8.19
CA PRO A 169 13.51 -24.59 7.37
C PRO A 169 14.71 -25.32 7.98
N ARG A 170 15.42 -26.12 7.18
CA ARG A 170 16.66 -26.75 7.66
C ARG A 170 17.61 -25.62 8.05
N THR A 171 17.84 -25.46 9.34
CA THR A 171 18.93 -24.63 9.83
C THR A 171 20.23 -25.21 9.29
N GLU A 172 20.86 -24.50 8.36
CA GLU A 172 22.21 -24.80 7.92
C GLU A 172 23.12 -24.72 9.16
N GLN A 173 23.55 -25.88 9.65
CA GLN A 173 24.63 -25.98 10.62
C GLN A 173 25.94 -25.69 9.86
N GLY A 174 26.69 -24.71 10.37
CA GLY A 174 27.87 -24.12 9.72
C GLY A 174 29.09 -25.01 9.55
#